data_AF-A0A7C9DYW8-F1
#
_entry.id   AF-A0A7C9DYW8-F1
#
_cell.length_a   1.000
_cell.length_b   1.000
_cell.length_c   1.000
_cell.angle_alpha   90.00
_cell.angle_beta   90.00
_cell.angle_gamma   90.00
#
_symmetry.space_group_name_H-M   'P 1'
#
loop_
_entity.id
_entity.type
_entity.pdbx_description
1 polymer ?
#
loop_
_entity_poly.entity_id
_entity_poly.type
_entity_poly.pdbx_seq_one_letter_code
_entity_poly.pdbx_strand_id
1 'polypeptide(L)'
;ERERERERERERTEMALTTGLPSSKFHFHLNSNSLKFHQFRRQRSLLPIIRASSSRSSARTTTANNPPSAVKWSVDSWKTKTAHQLPEYPDPLDLESVLKTLESFPPIVFAGEARTLEDRLAQAAMGNAFLLQGGDCAESFKEFNANNIRDTFRVILQMSVVLMFGGQMPVIKVKFACSV
;
A
#
# COMPACT_ATOMS: atom_id res chain seq x y z
N GLU A 1 -24.96 -20.99 14.92
CA GLU A 1 -23.92 -21.08 15.96
C GLU A 1 -23.10 -22.35 15.84
N ARG A 2 -23.74 -23.53 15.86
CA ARG A 2 -23.10 -24.83 15.60
C ARG A 2 -22.36 -24.95 14.26
N GLU A 3 -22.86 -24.28 13.21
CA GLU A 3 -22.17 -24.24 11.91
C GLU A 3 -20.91 -23.36 11.92
N ARG A 4 -20.93 -22.26 12.68
CA ARG A 4 -19.76 -21.38 12.85
C ARG A 4 -18.67 -22.04 13.69
N GLU A 5 -19.06 -22.89 14.65
CA GLU A 5 -18.09 -23.72 15.39
C GLU A 5 -17.44 -24.76 14.48
N ARG A 6 -18.20 -25.44 13.63
CA ARG A 6 -17.66 -26.40 12.65
C ARG A 6 -16.72 -25.75 11.65
N GLU A 7 -17.02 -24.52 11.24
CA GLU A 7 -16.18 -23.75 10.32
C GLU A 7 -14.84 -23.36 10.97
N ARG A 8 -14.85 -22.89 12.22
CA ARG A 8 -13.61 -22.63 12.99
C ARG A 8 -12.81 -23.90 13.25
N GLU A 9 -13.46 -25.04 13.43
CA GLU A 9 -12.80 -26.33 13.64
C GLU A 9 -12.13 -26.85 12.36
N ARG A 10 -12.76 -26.62 11.20
CA ARG A 10 -12.17 -26.86 9.88
C ARG A 10 -10.97 -25.95 9.62
N GLU A 11 -11.08 -24.66 9.92
CA GLU A 11 -9.96 -23.71 9.76
C GLU A 11 -8.77 -24.08 10.66
N ARG A 12 -9.02 -24.55 11.89
CA ARG A 12 -7.95 -25.04 12.79
C ARG A 12 -7.26 -26.30 12.27
N THR A 13 -8.01 -27.22 11.69
CA THR A 13 -7.44 -28.46 11.13
C THR A 13 -6.67 -28.18 9.85
N GLU A 14 -7.13 -27.25 9.01
CA GLU A 14 -6.41 -26.79 7.81
C GLU A 14 -5.09 -26.07 8.16
N MET A 15 -5.10 -25.26 9.23
CA MET A 15 -3.90 -24.57 9.72
C MET A 15 -2.85 -25.51 10.33
N ALA A 16 -3.27 -26.64 10.91
CA ALA A 16 -2.35 -27.67 11.41
C ALA A 16 -1.67 -28.45 10.27
N LEU A 17 -2.41 -28.72 9.19
CA LEU A 17 -1.91 -29.41 7.99
C LEU A 17 -0.88 -28.58 7.21
N THR A 18 -1.02 -27.25 7.18
CA THR A 18 -0.05 -26.38 6.49
C THR A 18 1.22 -26.08 7.30
N THR A 19 1.24 -26.36 8.61
CA THR A 19 2.37 -26.03 9.50
C THR A 19 3.13 -27.24 10.06
N GLY A 20 2.58 -28.45 9.92
CA GLY A 20 3.25 -29.69 10.36
C GLY A 20 3.42 -29.84 11.88
N LEU A 21 2.70 -29.05 12.69
CA LEU A 21 2.77 -29.10 14.15
C LEU A 21 1.50 -29.70 14.76
N PRO A 22 1.61 -30.59 15.78
CA PRO A 22 0.45 -31.23 16.40
C PRO A 22 -0.42 -30.22 17.18
N SER A 23 -1.74 -30.37 17.05
CA SER A 23 -2.77 -29.49 17.64
C SER A 23 -2.68 -29.32 19.17
N SER A 24 -1.94 -30.19 19.87
CA SER A 24 -1.81 -30.19 21.33
C SER A 24 -0.73 -29.26 21.89
N LYS A 25 0.06 -28.55 21.04
CA LYS A 25 1.13 -27.64 21.49
C LYS A 25 0.83 -26.14 21.38
N PHE A 26 -0.34 -25.74 20.88
CA PHE A 26 -0.76 -24.34 20.91
C PHE A 26 -1.43 -23.99 22.25
N HIS A 27 -0.63 -23.97 23.33
CA HIS A 27 -1.06 -23.40 24.60
C HIS A 27 -0.15 -22.21 24.95
N PHE A 28 -0.36 -21.09 24.25
CA PHE A 28 0.21 -19.81 24.66
C PHE A 28 -0.67 -19.23 25.76
N HIS A 29 -0.18 -19.30 27.00
CA HIS A 29 -0.76 -18.53 28.09
C HIS A 29 -0.43 -17.05 27.88
N LEU A 30 -1.33 -16.34 27.20
CA LEU A 30 -1.28 -14.88 27.11
C LEU A 30 -2.01 -14.30 28.31
N ASN A 31 -1.25 -13.62 29.18
CA ASN A 31 -1.78 -12.80 30.25
C ASN A 31 -2.59 -11.66 29.62
N SER A 32 -3.91 -11.72 29.79
CA SER A 32 -4.83 -10.66 29.41
C SER A 32 -4.70 -9.52 30.41
N ASN A 33 -3.71 -8.64 30.24
CA ASN A 33 -3.80 -7.29 30.76
C ASN A 33 -2.83 -6.32 30.04
N SER A 34 -3.46 -5.32 29.42
CA SER A 34 -2.87 -4.04 28.98
C SER A 34 -2.22 -3.98 27.59
N LEU A 35 -3.06 -4.02 26.55
CA LEU A 35 -2.91 -3.13 25.40
C LEU A 35 -4.24 -2.40 25.17
N LYS A 36 -4.38 -1.24 25.80
CA LYS A 36 -5.49 -0.31 25.52
C LYS A 36 -5.24 0.35 24.17
N PHE A 37 -5.75 -0.25 23.09
CA PHE A 37 -5.99 0.50 21.86
C PHE A 37 -7.03 1.59 22.16
N HIS A 38 -6.64 2.85 21.99
CA HIS A 38 -7.55 3.97 22.11
C HIS A 38 -8.64 3.87 21.03
N GLN A 39 -9.85 3.47 21.45
CA GLN A 39 -11.07 3.70 20.68
C GLN A 39 -11.20 5.20 20.44
N PHE A 40 -10.93 5.63 19.21
CA PHE A 40 -11.16 7.00 18.76
C PHE A 40 -12.67 7.22 18.68
N ARG A 41 -13.25 7.67 19.79
CA ARG A 41 -14.68 7.96 19.95
C ARG A 41 -15.02 9.20 19.11
N ARG A 42 -15.72 8.98 18.01
CA ARG A 42 -16.22 10.03 17.09
C ARG A 42 -17.23 10.93 17.83
N GLN A 43 -16.80 12.08 18.36
CA GLN A 43 -17.71 13.15 18.79
C GLN A 43 -18.18 13.93 17.55
N ARG A 44 -19.43 13.75 17.17
CA ARG A 44 -20.14 14.68 16.27
C ARG A 44 -20.51 15.91 17.10
N SER A 45 -19.74 16.99 16.98
CA SER A 45 -20.15 18.31 17.46
C SER A 45 -21.08 18.94 16.43
N LEU A 46 -22.35 19.12 16.84
CA LEU A 46 -23.30 19.97 16.14
C LEU A 46 -23.05 21.41 16.61
N LEU A 47 -22.64 22.30 15.71
CA LEU A 47 -22.65 23.74 15.94
C LEU A 47 -23.73 24.39 15.06
N PRO A 48 -24.48 25.38 15.57
CA PRO A 48 -25.66 25.92 14.92
C PRO A 48 -25.33 26.93 13.82
N ILE A 49 -26.26 27.02 12.87
CA ILE A 49 -26.31 27.96 11.75
C ILE A 49 -26.54 29.37 12.30
N ILE A 50 -25.62 30.29 12.03
CA ILE A 50 -25.84 31.74 12.20
C ILE A 50 -26.04 32.36 10.82
N ARG A 51 -27.15 33.09 10.68
CA ARG A 51 -27.59 33.82 9.48
C ARG A 51 -27.61 35.32 9.81
N ALA A 52 -26.85 36.13 9.10
CA ALA A 52 -26.98 37.60 9.00
C ALA A 52 -26.04 38.07 7.85
N SER A 53 -26.54 38.45 6.68
CA SER A 53 -27.18 39.72 6.26
C SER A 53 -26.19 40.71 5.64
N SER A 54 -26.60 41.23 4.48
CA SER A 54 -25.86 41.99 3.48
C SER A 54 -25.25 43.32 3.95
N SER A 55 -24.09 43.68 3.38
CA SER A 55 -23.84 45.07 2.97
C SER A 55 -22.90 45.18 1.76
N ARG A 56 -23.48 45.79 0.71
CA ARG A 56 -22.98 46.65 -0.37
C ARG A 56 -21.63 46.42 -1.08
N SER A 57 -21.79 46.26 -2.40
CA SER A 57 -20.87 46.42 -3.51
C SER A 57 -19.82 47.53 -3.39
N SER A 58 -18.58 47.19 -3.75
CA SER A 58 -17.69 48.09 -4.48
C SER A 58 -17.19 47.34 -5.71
N ALA A 59 -17.51 47.89 -6.88
CA ALA A 59 -17.18 47.33 -8.17
C ALA A 59 -15.66 47.30 -8.35
N ARG A 60 -15.10 46.10 -8.54
CA ARG A 60 -13.76 45.94 -9.10
C ARG A 60 -13.87 45.12 -10.38
N THR A 61 -13.51 45.80 -11.46
CA THR A 61 -13.39 45.32 -12.82
C THR A 61 -12.78 43.93 -12.90
N THR A 62 -13.47 43.08 -13.64
CA THR A 62 -13.08 41.75 -14.08
C THR A 62 -11.69 41.73 -14.73
N THR A 63 -10.74 41.04 -14.10
CA THR A 63 -9.79 40.21 -14.83
C THR A 63 -10.01 38.80 -14.34
N ALA A 64 -10.79 38.03 -15.11
CA ALA A 64 -10.88 36.59 -14.93
C ALA A 64 -9.48 36.02 -15.15
N ASN A 65 -8.73 35.88 -14.07
CA ASN A 65 -7.50 35.10 -14.07
C ASN A 65 -7.94 33.65 -14.28
N ASN A 66 -7.91 33.20 -15.54
CA ASN A 66 -7.95 31.77 -15.83
C ASN A 66 -6.86 31.11 -14.97
N PRO A 67 -7.18 30.11 -14.14
CA PRO A 67 -6.15 29.32 -13.49
C PRO A 67 -5.23 28.78 -14.59
N PRO A 68 -3.90 28.68 -14.36
CA PRO A 68 -2.98 28.16 -15.37
C PRO A 68 -3.56 26.86 -15.90
N SER A 69 -3.86 26.85 -17.20
CA SER A 69 -4.47 25.72 -17.89
C SER A 69 -3.71 24.47 -17.48
N ALA A 70 -4.39 23.53 -16.81
CA ALA A 70 -3.79 22.30 -16.35
C ALA A 70 -3.02 21.69 -17.52
N VAL A 71 -1.69 21.59 -17.38
CA VAL A 71 -0.83 21.00 -18.42
C VAL A 71 -1.42 19.62 -18.71
N LYS A 72 -1.84 19.39 -19.97
CA LYS A 72 -2.45 18.13 -20.37
C LYS A 72 -1.43 17.03 -20.11
N TRP A 73 -1.80 16.08 -19.25
CA TRP A 73 -0.92 14.97 -18.89
C TRP A 73 -0.57 14.14 -20.14
N SER A 74 0.72 13.85 -20.29
CA SER A 74 1.28 12.91 -21.27
C SER A 74 2.46 12.18 -20.64
N VAL A 75 2.84 11.02 -21.20
CA VAL A 75 3.94 10.21 -20.67
C VAL A 75 5.25 11.00 -20.58
N ASP A 76 5.53 11.89 -21.53
CA ASP A 76 6.76 12.70 -21.54
C ASP A 76 6.68 13.98 -20.71
N SER A 77 5.51 14.33 -20.16
CA SER A 77 5.32 15.61 -19.47
C SER A 77 6.24 15.79 -18.25
N TRP A 78 6.70 14.71 -17.62
CA TRP A 78 7.63 14.75 -16.48
C TRP A 78 9.03 15.26 -16.86
N LYS A 79 9.48 15.07 -18.11
CA LYS A 79 10.82 15.50 -18.58
C LYS A 79 11.01 17.03 -18.53
N THR A 80 9.91 17.78 -18.52
CA THR A 80 9.91 19.25 -18.40
C THR A 80 10.00 19.74 -16.96
N LYS A 81 9.95 18.84 -15.97
CA LYS A 81 10.00 19.17 -14.54
C LYS A 81 11.43 19.01 -14.01
N THR A 82 11.79 19.80 -13.01
CA THR A 82 13.07 19.68 -12.32
C THR A 82 13.15 18.35 -11.58
N ALA A 83 14.16 17.54 -11.89
CA ALA A 83 14.40 16.25 -11.25
C ALA A 83 15.82 16.21 -10.65
N HIS A 84 15.93 15.90 -9.35
CA HIS A 84 17.17 16.12 -8.58
C HIS A 84 18.12 14.92 -8.50
N GLN A 85 17.62 13.70 -8.72
CA GLN A 85 18.35 12.45 -8.45
C GLN A 85 18.53 11.62 -9.73
N LEU A 86 18.55 12.27 -10.90
CA LEU A 86 18.81 11.57 -12.16
C LEU A 86 20.32 11.37 -12.33
N PRO A 87 20.76 10.17 -12.74
CA PRO A 87 22.14 9.97 -13.18
C PRO A 87 22.39 10.72 -14.48
N GLU A 88 23.61 11.23 -14.64
CA GLU A 88 24.09 11.79 -15.91
C GLU A 88 24.68 10.67 -16.76
N TYR A 89 24.02 10.35 -17.88
CA TYR A 89 24.52 9.35 -18.82
C TYR A 89 25.44 10.03 -19.85
N PRO A 90 26.67 9.53 -20.06
CA PRO A 90 27.63 10.17 -20.94
C PRO A 90 27.28 10.07 -22.42
N ASP A 91 26.62 8.99 -22.85
CA ASP A 91 26.22 8.77 -24.24
C ASP A 91 24.67 8.72 -24.36
N PRO A 92 24.05 9.71 -25.03
CA PRO A 92 22.60 9.74 -25.23
C PRO A 92 22.11 8.67 -26.24
N LEU A 93 22.94 8.23 -27.19
CA LEU A 93 22.57 7.21 -28.18
C LEU A 93 22.49 5.82 -27.54
N ASP A 94 23.44 5.51 -26.66
CA ASP A 94 23.41 4.26 -25.88
C ASP A 94 22.19 4.21 -24.95
N LEU A 95 21.84 5.33 -24.32
CA LEU A 95 20.62 5.43 -23.50
C LEU A 95 19.36 5.14 -24.33
N GLU A 96 19.22 5.73 -25.52
CA GLU A 96 18.06 5.50 -26.40
C GLU A 96 17.99 4.03 -26.87
N SER A 97 19.13 3.42 -27.18
CA SER A 97 19.24 2.00 -27.55
C SER A 97 18.75 1.07 -26.43
N VAL A 98 19.17 1.32 -25.18
CA VAL A 98 18.73 0.54 -24.01
C VAL A 98 17.25 0.75 -23.74
N LEU A 99 16.73 1.98 -23.82
CA LEU A 99 15.31 2.27 -23.63
C LEU A 99 14.44 1.52 -24.65
N LYS A 100 14.83 1.53 -25.93
CA LYS A 100 14.14 0.79 -26.99
C LYS A 100 14.13 -0.72 -26.75
N THR A 101 15.21 -1.24 -26.17
CA THR A 101 15.29 -2.66 -25.78
C THR A 101 14.32 -2.96 -24.64
N LEU A 102 14.27 -2.12 -23.60
CA LEU A 102 13.35 -2.29 -22.46
C LEU A 102 11.88 -2.21 -22.87
N GLU A 103 11.53 -1.32 -23.81
CA GLU A 103 10.17 -1.21 -24.36
C GLU A 103 9.68 -2.49 -25.06
N SER A 104 10.61 -3.32 -25.55
CA SER A 104 10.27 -4.58 -26.23
C SER A 104 9.94 -5.73 -25.26
N PHE A 105 10.28 -5.59 -23.98
CA PHE A 105 10.04 -6.63 -22.99
C PHE A 105 8.59 -6.65 -22.51
N PRO A 106 8.09 -7.85 -22.12
CA PRO A 106 6.74 -7.96 -21.58
C PRO A 106 6.60 -7.16 -20.28
N PRO A 107 5.40 -6.62 -19.99
CA PRO A 107 5.16 -5.89 -18.75
C PRO A 107 5.30 -6.81 -17.52
N ILE A 108 5.86 -6.28 -16.44
CA ILE A 108 6.06 -7.01 -15.17
C ILE A 108 4.74 -7.19 -14.41
N VAL A 109 3.80 -6.25 -14.57
CA VAL A 109 2.48 -6.28 -13.93
C VAL A 109 1.38 -5.97 -14.93
N PHE A 110 0.23 -6.63 -14.79
CA PHE A 110 -0.93 -6.34 -15.62
C PHE A 110 -1.76 -5.19 -15.02
N ALA A 111 -2.42 -4.42 -15.89
CA ALA A 111 -3.27 -3.30 -15.46
C ALA A 111 -4.42 -3.73 -14.51
N GLY A 112 -4.93 -4.96 -14.64
CA GLY A 112 -5.96 -5.49 -13.74
C GLY A 112 -5.44 -5.74 -12.31
N GLU A 113 -4.18 -6.15 -12.18
CA GLU A 113 -3.54 -6.36 -10.88
C GLU A 113 -3.31 -5.02 -10.16
N ALA A 114 -2.90 -3.99 -10.89
CA ALA A 114 -2.74 -2.63 -10.37
C ALA A 114 -4.07 -2.06 -9.84
N ARG A 115 -5.17 -2.22 -10.60
CA ARG A 115 -6.52 -1.81 -10.16
C ARG A 115 -6.99 -2.59 -8.92
N THR A 116 -6.71 -3.89 -8.89
CA THR A 116 -7.02 -4.73 -7.72
C THR A 116 -6.24 -4.27 -6.47
N LEU A 117 -4.98 -3.85 -6.64
CA LEU A 117 -4.18 -3.28 -5.55
C LEU A 117 -4.74 -1.93 -5.11
N GLU A 118 -5.14 -1.06 -6.03
CA GLU A 118 -5.78 0.22 -5.75
C GLU A 118 -7.04 0.05 -4.89
N ASP A 119 -7.94 -0.86 -5.27
CA ASP A 119 -9.17 -1.17 -4.52
C ASP A 119 -8.87 -1.63 -3.09
N ARG A 120 -7.82 -2.45 -2.92
CA ARG A 120 -7.37 -2.91 -1.59
C ARG A 120 -6.79 -1.76 -0.77
N LEU A 121 -5.97 -0.90 -1.39
CA LEU A 121 -5.41 0.28 -0.71
C LEU A 121 -6.51 1.25 -0.30
N ALA A 122 -7.59 1.38 -1.08
CA ALA A 122 -8.76 2.16 -0.69
C ALA A 122 -9.42 1.59 0.59
N GLN A 123 -9.50 0.27 0.74
CA GLN A 123 -9.97 -0.34 2.00
C GLN A 123 -9.06 -0.01 3.18
N ALA A 124 -7.74 0.01 2.98
CA ALA A 124 -6.81 0.41 4.03
C ALA A 124 -6.96 1.88 4.41
N ALA A 125 -7.16 2.78 3.43
CA ALA A 125 -7.42 4.20 3.67
C ALA A 125 -8.72 4.44 4.46
N MET A 126 -9.72 3.56 4.31
CA MET A 126 -10.96 3.59 5.10
C MET A 126 -10.83 2.91 6.47
N GLY A 127 -9.68 2.30 6.79
CA GLY A 127 -9.45 1.58 8.05
C GLY A 127 -10.00 0.15 8.09
N ASN A 128 -10.38 -0.41 6.93
CA ASN A 128 -10.92 -1.77 6.81
C ASN A 128 -9.85 -2.84 6.54
N ALA A 129 -8.60 -2.42 6.29
CA ALA A 129 -7.46 -3.29 6.06
C ALA A 129 -6.17 -2.62 6.55
N PHE A 130 -5.11 -3.40 6.73
CA PHE A 130 -3.79 -2.91 7.11
C PHE A 130 -2.79 -3.14 5.97
N LEU A 131 -1.95 -2.14 5.66
CA LEU A 131 -0.89 -2.28 4.65
C LEU A 131 0.42 -2.72 5.32
N LEU A 132 0.91 -3.90 4.94
CA LEU A 132 2.26 -4.37 5.26
C LEU A 132 3.12 -4.26 4.01
N GLN A 133 4.03 -3.29 4.03
CA GLN A 133 5.06 -3.13 3.01
C GLN A 133 6.43 -3.43 3.60
N GLY A 134 7.23 -4.26 2.94
CA GLY A 134 8.56 -4.64 3.40
C GLY A 134 9.44 -5.16 2.28
N GLY A 135 10.75 -5.13 2.47
CA GLY A 135 11.73 -5.56 1.48
C GLY A 135 13.11 -4.97 1.75
N ASP A 136 14.01 -5.19 0.81
CA ASP A 136 15.38 -4.70 0.89
C ASP A 136 15.41 -3.19 0.62
N CYS A 137 16.32 -2.48 1.31
CA CYS A 137 16.52 -1.04 1.09
C CYS A 137 17.03 -0.78 -0.34
N ALA A 138 17.94 -1.64 -0.78
CA ALA A 138 18.58 -1.65 -2.07
C ALA A 138 18.80 -3.11 -2.49
N GLU A 139 18.25 -3.50 -3.64
CA GLU A 139 18.47 -4.80 -4.25
C GLU A 139 19.71 -4.73 -5.14
N SER A 140 20.68 -5.60 -4.85
CA SER A 140 21.92 -5.72 -5.62
C SER A 140 21.85 -6.88 -6.60
N PHE A 141 22.33 -6.68 -7.83
CA PHE A 141 22.44 -7.74 -8.84
C PHE A 141 23.27 -8.94 -8.34
N LYS A 142 24.29 -8.70 -7.51
CA LYS A 142 25.14 -9.78 -6.96
C LYS A 142 24.40 -10.64 -5.95
N GLU A 143 23.45 -10.06 -5.23
CA GLU A 143 22.70 -10.71 -4.15
C GLU A 143 21.30 -11.16 -4.61
N PHE A 144 21.00 -11.02 -5.90
CA PHE A 144 19.75 -11.47 -6.50
C PHE A 144 19.75 -12.99 -6.69
N ASN A 145 19.39 -13.71 -5.63
CA ASN A 145 19.26 -15.17 -5.65
C ASN A 145 17.93 -15.64 -5.03
N ALA A 146 17.50 -16.84 -5.42
CA ALA A 146 16.22 -17.41 -5.01
C ALA A 146 16.09 -17.61 -3.49
N ASN A 147 17.20 -17.80 -2.76
CA ASN A 147 17.16 -17.95 -1.31
C ASN A 147 16.79 -16.63 -0.64
N ASN A 148 17.46 -15.54 -1.02
CA ASN A 148 17.18 -14.22 -0.46
C ASN A 148 15.73 -13.78 -0.72
N ILE A 149 15.25 -13.96 -1.96
CA ILE A 149 13.87 -13.67 -2.31
C ILE A 149 12.91 -14.47 -1.44
N ARG A 150 13.11 -15.80 -1.36
CA ARG A 150 12.27 -16.70 -0.56
C ARG A 150 12.26 -16.31 0.93
N ASP A 151 13.39 -15.98 1.49
CA ASP A 151 13.51 -15.66 2.92
C ASP A 151 12.85 -14.30 3.23
N THR A 152 13.02 -13.29 2.37
CA THR A 152 12.27 -12.02 2.47
C THR A 152 10.76 -12.24 2.37
N PHE A 153 10.30 -13.07 1.42
CA PHE A 153 8.87 -13.43 1.32
C PHE A 153 8.36 -14.16 2.56
N ARG A 154 9.14 -15.08 3.14
CA ARG A 154 8.78 -15.79 4.39
C ARG A 154 8.58 -14.82 5.55
N VAL A 155 9.49 -13.86 5.72
CA VAL A 155 9.38 -12.85 6.79
C VAL A 155 8.12 -12.01 6.61
N ILE A 156 7.86 -11.51 5.39
CA ILE A 156 6.65 -10.73 5.10
C ILE A 156 5.38 -11.55 5.39
N LEU A 157 5.35 -12.82 5.01
CA LEU A 157 4.20 -13.69 5.28
C LEU A 157 4.01 -13.95 6.78
N GLN A 158 5.08 -14.22 7.52
CA GLN A 158 5.03 -14.42 8.98
C GLN A 158 4.50 -13.18 9.70
N MET A 159 5.03 -12.00 9.36
CA MET A 159 4.54 -10.72 9.90
C MET A 159 3.06 -10.50 9.55
N SER A 160 2.65 -10.84 8.33
CA SER A 160 1.25 -10.67 7.90
C SER A 160 0.28 -11.49 8.74
N VAL A 161 0.62 -12.74 9.10
CA VAL A 161 -0.25 -13.60 9.91
C VAL A 161 -0.36 -13.06 11.34
N VAL A 162 0.74 -12.58 11.91
CA VAL A 162 0.74 -11.97 13.26
C VAL A 162 -0.13 -10.70 13.28
N LEU A 163 0.02 -9.82 12.28
CA LEU A 163 -0.76 -8.59 12.17
C LEU A 163 -2.25 -8.86 11.91
N MET A 164 -2.57 -9.85 11.07
CA MET A 164 -3.97 -10.25 10.83
C MET A 164 -4.63 -10.74 12.10
N PHE A 165 -3.95 -11.58 12.89
CA PHE A 165 -4.50 -12.11 14.14
C PHE A 165 -4.65 -11.02 15.22
N GLY A 166 -3.64 -10.17 15.39
CA GLY A 166 -3.67 -9.10 16.39
C GLY A 166 -4.62 -7.95 16.05
N GLY A 167 -4.73 -7.61 14.76
CA GLY A 167 -5.57 -6.51 14.26
C GLY A 167 -6.99 -6.92 13.87
N GLN A 168 -7.29 -8.22 13.80
CA GLN A 168 -8.58 -8.77 13.34
C GLN A 168 -9.06 -8.18 12.00
N MET A 169 -8.13 -7.88 11.10
CA MET A 169 -8.44 -7.28 9.81
C MET A 169 -7.51 -7.83 8.70
N PRO A 170 -7.93 -7.75 7.43
CA PRO A 170 -7.11 -8.16 6.30
C PRO A 170 -5.79 -7.37 6.23
N VAL A 171 -4.69 -8.04 5.91
CA VAL A 171 -3.38 -7.41 5.66
C VAL A 171 -3.05 -7.49 4.16
N ILE A 172 -2.80 -6.34 3.55
CA ILE A 172 -2.33 -6.17 2.17
C ILE A 172 -0.80 -6.28 2.21
N LYS A 173 -0.24 -7.19 1.43
CA LYS A 173 1.19 -7.53 1.45
C LYS A 173 1.84 -6.96 0.19
N VAL A 174 2.80 -6.06 0.34
CA VAL A 174 3.52 -5.44 -0.78
C VAL A 174 5.02 -5.61 -0.53
N LYS A 175 5.72 -6.33 -1.42
CA LYS A 175 7.18 -6.31 -1.44
C LYS A 175 7.62 -5.07 -2.22
N PHE A 176 8.52 -4.28 -1.64
CA PHE A 176 9.27 -3.27 -2.39
C PHE A 176 10.71 -3.72 -2.60
N ALA A 177 11.26 -3.20 -3.68
CA ALA A 177 12.46 -3.66 -4.34
C ALA A 177 13.04 -2.42 -5.04
N CYS A 178 14.09 -1.83 -4.47
CA CYS A 178 14.79 -0.71 -5.09
C CYS A 178 16.10 -1.25 -5.65
N SER A 179 16.23 -1.53 -6.94
CA SER A 179 17.55 -1.89 -7.46
C SER A 179 18.49 -0.68 -7.44
N VAL A 180 19.72 -0.89 -6.95
CA VAL A 180 20.84 0.06 -7.03
C VAL A 180 21.80 -0.34 -8.13
#